data_AF-A0A3E2B6N7-F1
#
_entry.id   AF-A0A3E2B6N7-F1
#
_cell.length_a   1.000
_cell.length_b   1.000
_cell.length_c   1.000
_cell.angle_alpha   90.00
_cell.angle_beta   90.00
_cell.angle_gamma   90.00
#
_symmetry.space_group_name_H-M   'P 1'
#
loop_
_entity.id
_entity.type
_entity.pdbx_description
1 polymer ?
#
loop_
_entity_poly.entity_id
_entity_poly.type
_entity_poly.pdbx_seq_one_letter_code
_entity_poly.pdbx_strand_id
1 'polypeptide(L)'
;MQPNNLAKEVRKLLPGTDCTGRGGCGFATCDECAAAIAEGGPANLCPACKEEDIAAIVALTGGELVPARQETAFIKCSGCAAGKSRLKVYGSCEEAVKSGFAEHECVYGCVGAGSCVAACTFGALSIVDGNVQVDKEKCNGCGACANACVQNLIHMVPSDASNFVPCSNQDEEARAIRLCGYSCIGCGDCVEACPEGAISVVDNCAQIDYDKCVGCAACTVSCRKKIIVDTYHDLTKLKSTVSFVRCRGGWHNHEVYAKAGATSCREAVKMALDGHCNYGCAGFGDCVKACRFDALEIVQGTAKVNPDKCVGCTACVHVCPQELPVIVPYKGAKMVPCASKDDPEVRKQLCWVGCIGCGDCVDNCPDGLIHLEDGRAVIEPDRCEDCNICSYVCPNGVITAREMPEFTYVQVRAMAAQKGGAAK
;
A
#
# COMPACT_ATOMS: atom_id res chain seq x y z
N MET A 1 17.29 43.18 29.38
CA MET A 1 16.13 43.88 28.74
C MET A 1 14.93 43.79 29.68
N GLN A 2 13.98 44.73 29.63
CA GLN A 2 12.67 44.50 30.26
C GLN A 2 11.95 43.34 29.54
N PRO A 3 11.15 42.50 30.24
CA PRO A 3 10.51 41.31 29.65
C PRO A 3 9.68 41.62 28.39
N ASN A 4 8.94 42.73 28.43
CA ASN A 4 8.13 43.22 27.30
C ASN A 4 8.94 43.64 26.06
N ASN A 5 10.23 43.95 26.23
CA ASN A 5 11.11 44.27 25.10
C ASN A 5 11.76 43.00 24.54
N LEU A 6 12.09 42.04 25.42
CA LEU A 6 12.65 40.75 25.01
C LEU A 6 11.66 39.96 24.13
N ALA A 7 10.38 39.88 24.53
CA ALA A 7 9.34 39.21 23.74
C ALA A 7 9.19 39.80 22.33
N LYS A 8 9.31 41.13 22.18
CA LYS A 8 9.25 41.80 20.87
C LYS A 8 10.43 41.46 19.97
N GLU A 9 11.63 41.30 20.53
CA GLU A 9 12.80 40.91 19.73
C GLU A 9 12.71 39.43 19.33
N VAL A 10 12.31 38.53 20.24
CA VAL A 10 12.04 37.13 19.92
C VAL A 10 10.99 37.01 18.81
N ARG A 11 9.92 37.81 18.88
CA ARG A 11 8.85 37.82 17.88
C ARG A 11 9.32 38.11 16.45
N LYS A 12 10.38 38.90 16.28
CA LYS A 12 10.98 39.20 14.96
C LYS A 12 11.78 38.04 14.39
N LEU A 13 12.30 37.17 15.25
CA LEU A 13 13.06 35.99 14.87
C LEU A 13 12.16 34.78 14.54
N LEU A 14 10.93 34.78 15.03
CA LEU A 14 9.97 33.76 14.64
C LEU A 14 9.66 33.89 13.13
N PRO A 15 9.46 32.77 12.41
CA PRO A 15 9.24 32.74 10.95
C PRO A 15 8.01 33.52 10.44
N GLY A 16 7.24 34.15 11.34
CA GLY A 16 6.44 35.33 11.03
C GLY A 16 5.12 35.08 10.32
N THR A 17 4.84 33.85 9.90
CA THR A 17 3.59 33.44 9.27
C THR A 17 2.63 32.92 10.34
N ASP A 18 1.57 33.69 10.61
CA ASP A 18 0.51 33.29 11.53
C ASP A 18 -0.16 32.01 11.02
N CYS A 19 0.11 30.91 11.72
CA CYS A 19 -0.54 29.61 11.57
C CYS A 19 -2.04 29.65 11.97
N THR A 20 -2.62 30.85 12.06
CA THR A 20 -4.00 31.15 12.47
C THR A 20 -4.33 30.62 13.86
N GLY A 21 -3.33 30.64 14.75
CA GLY A 21 -3.41 30.08 16.10
C GLY A 21 -3.55 28.55 16.16
N ARG A 22 -3.21 27.84 15.08
CA ARG A 22 -3.25 26.36 15.02
C ARG A 22 -1.88 25.71 15.06
N GLY A 23 -0.81 26.48 15.22
CA GLY A 23 0.55 25.95 15.21
C GLY A 23 0.80 24.96 16.34
N GLY A 24 1.79 24.07 16.14
CA GLY A 24 2.21 23.09 17.13
C GLY A 24 2.88 23.69 18.38
N CYS A 25 3.03 25.01 18.46
CA CYS A 25 3.52 25.70 19.65
C CYS A 25 2.44 25.84 20.75
N GLY A 26 1.16 25.63 20.43
CA GLY A 26 0.06 25.67 21.41
C GLY A 26 -0.47 27.07 21.75
N PHE A 27 -0.01 28.12 21.06
CA PHE A 27 -0.45 29.51 21.29
C PHE A 27 -1.36 30.02 20.16
N ALA A 28 -2.27 30.92 20.50
CA ALA A 28 -3.21 31.51 19.54
C ALA A 28 -2.52 32.53 18.62
N THR A 29 -1.41 33.13 19.07
CA THR A 29 -0.65 34.10 18.29
C THR A 29 0.85 33.90 18.41
N CYS A 30 1.60 34.38 17.41
CA CYS A 30 3.06 34.41 17.49
C CYS A 30 3.58 35.30 18.62
N ASP A 31 2.81 36.31 19.04
CA ASP A 31 3.19 37.21 20.14
C ASP A 31 3.14 36.49 21.49
N GLU A 32 2.11 35.68 21.72
CA GLU A 32 2.02 34.80 22.89
C GLU A 32 3.16 33.76 22.91
N CYS A 33 3.46 33.15 21.77
CA CYS A 33 4.60 32.22 21.66
C CYS A 33 5.94 32.92 21.98
N ALA A 34 6.16 34.12 21.45
CA ALA A 34 7.36 34.89 21.72
C ALA A 34 7.47 35.31 23.20
N ALA A 35 6.34 35.66 23.84
CA ALA A 35 6.29 35.95 25.27
C ALA A 35 6.66 34.72 26.10
N ALA A 36 6.09 33.55 25.78
CA ALA A 36 6.42 32.30 26.48
C ALA A 36 7.91 31.93 26.37
N ILE A 37 8.53 32.12 25.21
CA ILE A 37 9.98 31.94 25.03
C ILE A 37 10.76 32.95 25.89
N ALA A 38 10.36 34.22 25.89
CA ALA A 38 11.02 35.26 26.68
C ALA A 38 10.89 35.06 28.21
N GLU A 39 9.85 34.34 28.66
CA GLU A 39 9.62 33.95 30.05
C GLU A 39 10.39 32.69 30.48
N GLY A 40 11.21 32.11 29.58
CA GLY A 40 12.05 30.95 29.87
C GLY A 40 11.60 29.65 29.19
N GLY A 41 10.65 29.71 28.26
CA GLY A 41 10.31 28.59 27.40
C GLY A 41 11.46 28.18 26.47
N PRO A 42 11.42 26.95 25.91
CA PRO A 42 12.48 26.46 25.03
C PRO A 42 12.58 27.31 23.75
N ALA A 43 13.80 27.53 23.25
CA ALA A 43 14.02 28.39 22.09
C ALA A 43 13.43 27.83 20.77
N ASN A 44 13.18 26.52 20.69
CA ASN A 44 12.51 25.85 19.57
C ASN A 44 10.98 25.69 19.77
N LEU A 45 10.36 26.47 20.67
CA LEU A 45 8.93 26.37 20.98
C LEU A 45 8.04 26.51 19.73
N CYS A 46 8.43 27.37 18.79
CA CYS A 46 7.83 27.37 17.46
C CYS A 46 8.44 26.24 16.62
N PRO A 47 7.65 25.22 16.21
CA PRO A 47 8.19 24.08 15.45
C PRO A 47 8.77 24.44 14.08
N ALA A 48 8.42 25.62 13.55
CA ALA A 48 8.90 26.09 12.26
C ALA A 48 10.23 26.85 12.32
N CYS A 49 10.79 27.09 13.51
CA CYS A 49 12.08 27.76 13.65
C CYS A 49 13.21 26.87 13.11
N LYS A 50 14.11 27.48 12.34
CA LYS A 50 15.35 26.85 11.88
C LYS A 50 16.43 26.97 12.94
N GLU A 51 17.52 26.23 12.77
CA GLU A 51 18.68 26.28 13.67
C GLU A 51 19.22 27.71 13.86
N GLU A 52 19.24 28.50 12.79
CA GLU A 52 19.67 29.90 12.81
C GLU A 52 18.75 30.77 13.68
N ASP A 53 17.43 30.59 13.56
CA ASP A 53 16.43 31.31 14.35
C ASP A 53 16.59 30.96 15.84
N ILE A 54 16.78 29.68 16.15
CA ILE A 54 16.94 29.18 17.52
C ILE A 54 18.22 29.73 18.14
N ALA A 55 19.35 29.68 17.42
CA ALA A 55 20.61 30.23 17.90
C ALA A 55 20.51 31.74 18.19
N ALA A 56 19.81 32.47 17.32
CA ALA A 56 19.54 33.89 17.54
C ALA A 56 18.63 34.14 18.76
N ILE A 57 17.60 33.32 18.96
CA ILE A 57 16.72 33.41 20.14
C ILE A 57 17.51 33.13 21.42
N VAL A 58 18.34 32.09 21.45
CA VAL A 58 19.18 31.73 22.60
C VAL A 58 20.16 32.86 22.95
N ALA A 59 20.77 33.50 21.94
CA ALA A 59 21.65 34.64 22.16
C ALA A 59 20.94 35.84 22.83
N LEU A 60 19.63 35.98 22.63
CA LEU A 60 18.81 37.02 23.26
C LEU A 60 18.29 36.64 24.65
N THR A 61 17.82 35.39 24.81
CA THR A 61 17.14 34.94 26.04
C THR A 61 18.10 34.36 27.07
N GLY A 62 19.29 33.92 26.66
CA GLY A 62 20.21 33.16 27.50
C GLY A 62 19.74 31.73 27.80
N GLY A 63 18.78 31.21 27.02
CA GLY A 63 18.24 29.86 27.17
C GLY A 63 19.20 28.75 26.73
N GLU A 64 18.75 27.50 26.81
CA GLU A 64 19.51 26.34 26.32
C GLU A 64 19.37 26.20 24.80
N LEU A 65 20.48 25.86 24.14
CA LEU A 65 20.47 25.52 22.72
C LEU A 65 19.86 24.13 22.53
N VAL A 66 18.72 24.11 21.84
CA VAL A 66 17.93 22.91 21.53
C VAL A 66 17.83 22.76 20.00
N PRO A 67 17.81 21.53 19.46
CA PRO A 67 17.77 21.33 18.02
C PRO A 67 16.44 21.80 17.40
N ALA A 68 16.48 22.18 16.13
CA ALA A 68 15.30 22.49 15.35
C ALA A 68 14.44 21.24 15.12
N ARG A 69 13.11 21.43 15.09
CA ARG A 69 12.16 20.38 14.74
C ARG A 69 12.08 20.28 13.22
N GLN A 70 12.91 19.43 12.63
CA GLN A 70 12.91 19.19 11.18
C GLN A 70 11.80 18.21 10.81
N GLU A 71 10.55 18.69 10.87
CA GLU A 71 9.36 17.86 10.65
C GLU A 71 8.57 18.30 9.41
N THR A 72 7.94 17.34 8.74
CA THR A 72 6.96 17.55 7.66
C THR A 72 5.62 16.91 8.01
N ALA A 73 4.54 17.45 7.46
CA ALA A 73 3.23 16.85 7.60
C ALA A 73 3.15 15.54 6.78
N PHE A 74 2.57 14.51 7.39
CA PHE A 74 2.28 13.22 6.78
C PHE A 74 0.84 12.80 7.06
N ILE A 75 0.10 12.38 6.04
CA ILE A 75 -1.29 11.96 6.15
C ILE A 75 -1.39 10.44 6.27
N LYS A 76 -1.90 9.94 7.40
CA LYS A 76 -2.18 8.53 7.66
C LYS A 76 -3.44 8.00 6.95
N CYS A 77 -3.64 8.37 5.69
CA CYS A 77 -4.75 7.87 4.89
C CYS A 77 -4.48 8.04 3.39
N SER A 78 -4.16 6.94 2.70
CA SER A 78 -4.15 6.88 1.23
C SER A 78 -5.39 6.19 0.62
N GLY A 79 -6.35 5.80 1.47
CA GLY A 79 -7.56 5.09 1.04
C GLY A 79 -8.69 6.00 0.56
N CYS A 80 -9.64 5.44 -0.19
CA CYS A 80 -10.84 6.13 -0.66
C CYS A 80 -12.12 5.79 0.14
N ALA A 81 -12.03 4.83 1.08
CA ALA A 81 -13.19 4.22 1.74
C ALA A 81 -13.91 5.12 2.74
N ALA A 82 -13.36 6.26 3.13
CA ALA A 82 -13.93 7.14 4.16
C ALA A 82 -14.99 8.11 3.62
N GLY A 83 -15.86 7.61 2.72
CA GLY A 83 -17.02 8.36 2.23
C GLY A 83 -16.70 9.63 1.44
N LYS A 84 -15.46 9.82 0.96
CA LYS A 84 -14.98 11.05 0.31
C LYS A 84 -15.90 11.56 -0.80
N SER A 85 -16.44 10.66 -1.61
CA SER A 85 -17.36 11.00 -2.71
C SER A 85 -18.70 11.57 -2.23
N ARG A 86 -19.20 11.09 -1.08
CA ARG A 86 -20.47 11.51 -0.46
C ARG A 86 -20.28 12.74 0.42
N LEU A 87 -19.20 12.76 1.21
CA LEU A 87 -18.91 13.76 2.23
C LEU A 87 -18.26 15.04 1.71
N LYS A 88 -17.79 15.07 0.45
CA LYS A 88 -17.20 16.29 -0.16
C LYS A 88 -18.16 17.48 -0.29
N VAL A 89 -19.46 17.29 -0.04
CA VAL A 89 -20.48 18.34 -0.14
C VAL A 89 -20.47 19.29 1.05
N TYR A 90 -19.84 18.90 2.15
CA TYR A 90 -19.76 19.71 3.37
C TYR A 90 -18.61 20.72 3.30
N GLY A 91 -18.79 21.88 3.94
CA GLY A 91 -17.81 22.98 3.91
C GLY A 91 -16.61 22.74 4.81
N SER A 92 -16.69 21.77 5.73
CA SER A 92 -15.60 21.41 6.64
C SER A 92 -15.56 19.92 6.96
N CYS A 93 -14.39 19.44 7.40
CA CYS A 93 -14.24 18.07 7.89
C CYS A 93 -15.11 17.82 9.13
N GLU A 94 -15.36 18.83 9.95
CA GLU A 94 -16.21 18.71 11.14
C GLU A 94 -17.67 18.45 10.78
N GLU A 95 -18.23 19.23 9.85
CA GLU A 95 -19.58 19.01 9.32
C GLU A 95 -19.71 17.63 8.67
N ALA A 96 -18.71 17.24 7.86
CA ALA A 96 -18.68 15.94 7.21
C ALA A 96 -18.72 14.78 8.21
N VAL A 97 -17.86 14.81 9.24
CA VAL A 97 -17.83 13.76 10.27
C VAL A 97 -19.13 13.74 11.08
N LYS A 98 -19.68 14.90 11.46
CA LYS A 98 -20.96 15.00 12.19
C LYS A 98 -22.16 14.46 11.40
N SER A 99 -22.10 14.51 10.07
CA SER A 99 -23.15 13.93 9.21
C SER A 99 -23.23 12.40 9.28
N GLY A 100 -22.18 11.75 9.82
CA GLY A 100 -22.08 10.30 9.96
C GLY A 100 -21.54 9.59 8.72
N PHE A 101 -21.18 8.33 8.92
CA PHE A 101 -20.64 7.42 7.91
C PHE A 101 -21.69 6.37 7.52
N ALA A 102 -21.70 5.96 6.25
CA ALA A 102 -22.51 4.84 5.81
C ALA A 102 -21.91 3.51 6.28
N GLU A 103 -22.71 2.44 6.29
CA GLU A 103 -22.30 1.10 6.77
C GLU A 103 -21.00 0.59 6.13
N HIS A 104 -20.81 0.88 4.84
CA HIS A 104 -19.68 0.45 4.02
C HIS A 104 -18.59 1.53 3.86
N GLU A 105 -18.51 2.48 4.80
CA GLU A 105 -17.47 3.50 4.82
C GLU A 105 -16.52 3.32 6.01
N CYS A 106 -15.26 3.68 5.82
CA CYS A 106 -14.25 3.70 6.86
C CYS A 106 -14.42 4.96 7.72
N VAL A 107 -14.73 4.77 9.00
CA VAL A 107 -14.93 5.88 9.96
C VAL A 107 -13.64 6.59 10.36
N TYR A 108 -12.49 5.94 10.15
CA TYR A 108 -11.18 6.43 10.58
C TYR A 108 -10.46 7.29 9.53
N GLY A 109 -10.89 7.24 8.27
CA GLY A 109 -10.14 7.83 7.17
C GLY A 109 -10.45 9.30 6.90
N CYS A 110 -9.69 9.87 5.97
CA CYS A 110 -9.84 11.27 5.56
C CYS A 110 -11.17 11.46 4.83
N VAL A 111 -12.00 12.40 5.27
CA VAL A 111 -13.31 12.70 4.64
C VAL A 111 -13.19 13.55 3.37
N GLY A 112 -12.01 14.11 3.08
CA GLY A 112 -11.74 14.85 1.84
C GLY A 112 -12.29 16.28 1.77
N ALA A 113 -12.84 16.82 2.87
CA ALA A 113 -13.42 18.18 2.90
C ALA A 113 -12.39 19.32 3.01
N GLY A 114 -11.11 19.02 3.28
CA GLY A 114 -10.03 20.00 3.12
C GLY A 114 -9.82 21.02 4.23
N SER A 115 -10.30 20.81 5.46
CA SER A 115 -10.04 21.75 6.57
C SER A 115 -8.56 21.99 6.86
N CYS A 116 -7.70 20.99 6.61
CA CYS A 116 -6.24 21.14 6.72
C CYS A 116 -5.66 22.00 5.58
N VAL A 117 -6.23 21.92 4.36
CA VAL A 117 -5.84 22.77 3.23
C VAL A 117 -6.16 24.23 3.56
N ALA A 118 -7.37 24.50 4.07
CA ALA A 118 -7.77 25.84 4.50
C ALA A 118 -6.90 26.38 5.65
N ALA A 119 -6.39 25.51 6.53
CA ALA A 119 -5.50 25.89 7.62
C ALA A 119 -4.05 26.16 7.19
N CYS A 120 -3.66 25.76 5.97
CA CYS A 120 -2.28 25.91 5.51
C CYS A 120 -2.08 27.26 4.82
N THR A 121 -1.43 28.19 5.53
CA THR A 121 -1.09 29.52 4.98
C THR A 121 0.09 29.49 4.01
N PHE A 122 0.81 28.37 3.90
CA PHE A 122 1.97 28.19 3.01
C PHE A 122 1.60 27.58 1.65
N GLY A 123 0.34 27.17 1.46
CA GLY A 123 -0.06 26.45 0.25
C GLY A 123 0.64 25.09 0.08
N ALA A 124 1.08 24.47 1.17
CA ALA A 124 1.76 23.17 1.17
C ALA A 124 0.81 21.99 1.04
N LEU A 125 -0.51 22.20 1.13
CA LEU A 125 -1.52 21.15 1.11
C LEU A 125 -2.49 21.35 -0.06
N SER A 126 -2.83 20.26 -0.74
CA SER A 126 -3.81 20.27 -1.84
C SER A 126 -4.65 18.98 -1.85
N ILE A 127 -5.82 18.99 -2.50
CA ILE A 127 -6.65 17.80 -2.69
C ILE A 127 -6.49 17.29 -4.11
N VAL A 128 -6.10 16.03 -4.25
CA VAL A 128 -5.98 15.31 -5.52
C VAL A 128 -6.74 13.99 -5.36
N ASP A 129 -7.73 13.74 -6.22
CA ASP A 129 -8.60 12.55 -6.17
C ASP A 129 -9.23 12.29 -4.79
N GLY A 130 -9.59 13.36 -4.08
CA GLY A 130 -10.15 13.31 -2.73
C GLY A 130 -9.14 12.97 -1.62
N ASN A 131 -7.86 12.78 -1.95
CA ASN A 131 -6.77 12.63 -1.00
C ASN A 131 -6.06 13.97 -0.78
N VAL A 132 -5.69 14.26 0.46
CA VAL A 132 -4.84 15.39 0.79
C VAL A 132 -3.40 15.02 0.47
N GLN A 133 -2.71 15.84 -0.32
CA GLN A 133 -1.28 15.72 -0.62
C GLN A 133 -0.50 16.85 0.05
N VAL A 134 0.73 16.55 0.47
CA VAL A 134 1.67 17.51 1.06
C VAL A 134 2.81 17.75 0.10
N ASP A 135 3.02 19.02 -0.23
CA ASP A 135 4.22 19.52 -0.85
C ASP A 135 5.28 19.71 0.24
N LYS A 136 6.25 18.79 0.29
CA LYS A 136 7.32 18.78 1.30
C LYS A 136 8.23 20.01 1.18
N GLU A 137 8.35 20.62 0.01
CA GLU A 137 9.22 21.79 -0.20
C GLU A 137 8.57 23.06 0.35
N LYS A 138 7.23 23.14 0.32
CA LYS A 138 6.47 24.27 0.91
C LYS A 138 6.13 24.06 2.39
N CYS A 139 6.12 22.82 2.87
CA CYS A 139 5.81 22.53 4.26
C CYS A 139 6.95 23.02 5.16
N ASN A 140 6.63 23.88 6.13
CA ASN A 140 7.61 24.39 7.08
C ASN A 140 7.54 23.73 8.47
N GLY A 141 6.78 22.63 8.62
CA GLY A 141 6.69 21.91 9.90
C GLY A 141 5.81 22.57 10.98
N CYS A 142 5.06 23.63 10.69
CA CYS A 142 4.34 24.37 11.75
C CYS A 142 3.23 23.60 12.49
N GLY A 143 2.74 22.47 11.98
CA GLY A 143 1.69 21.66 12.62
C GLY A 143 0.26 22.19 12.52
N ALA A 144 0.01 23.31 11.85
CA ALA A 144 -1.34 23.91 11.71
C ALA A 144 -2.39 22.96 11.15
N CYS A 145 -1.99 22.16 10.16
CA CYS A 145 -2.83 21.16 9.53
C CYS A 145 -3.16 19.97 10.45
N ALA A 146 -2.23 19.56 11.32
CA ALA A 146 -2.45 18.52 12.32
C ALA A 146 -3.54 18.91 13.30
N ASN A 147 -3.47 20.12 13.85
CA ASN A 147 -4.48 20.64 14.77
C ASN A 147 -5.82 20.93 14.09
N ALA A 148 -5.84 21.16 12.77
CA ALA A 148 -7.07 21.33 12.00
C ALA A 148 -7.78 20.01 11.64
N CYS A 149 -7.11 18.86 11.82
CA CYS A 149 -7.62 17.57 11.38
C CYS A 149 -8.49 16.92 12.46
N VAL A 150 -9.81 17.04 12.36
CA VAL A 150 -10.77 16.42 13.30
C VAL A 150 -10.73 14.89 13.33
N GLN A 151 -10.11 14.25 12.34
CA GLN A 151 -9.89 12.79 12.27
C GLN A 151 -8.51 12.37 12.79
N ASN A 152 -7.66 13.31 13.24
CA ASN A 152 -6.31 13.06 13.75
C ASN A 152 -5.41 12.25 12.78
N LEU A 153 -5.49 12.56 11.48
CA LEU A 153 -4.77 11.82 10.44
C LEU A 153 -3.43 12.43 10.05
N ILE A 154 -3.18 13.67 10.41
CA ILE A 154 -1.97 14.38 10.01
C ILE A 154 -0.98 14.32 11.17
N HIS A 155 0.12 13.61 10.94
CA HIS A 155 1.22 13.47 11.87
C HIS A 155 2.40 14.29 11.38
N MET A 156 3.09 14.95 12.31
CA MET A 156 4.39 15.53 12.02
C MET A 156 5.44 14.43 12.15
N VAL A 157 6.25 14.25 11.12
CA VAL A 157 7.27 13.21 11.02
C VAL A 157 8.58 13.83 10.57
N PRO A 158 9.75 13.23 10.88
CA PRO A 158 11.04 13.78 10.43
C PRO A 158 11.05 14.03 8.91
N SER A 159 11.63 15.15 8.49
CA SER A 159 11.62 15.57 7.08
C SER A 159 12.39 14.62 6.16
N ASP A 160 13.37 13.91 6.71
CA ASP A 160 14.21 12.91 6.04
C ASP A 160 13.63 11.49 6.10
N ALA A 161 12.51 11.30 6.81
CA ALA A 161 11.83 10.01 6.88
C ALA A 161 11.49 9.49 5.47
N SER A 162 11.75 8.20 5.25
CA SER A 162 11.58 7.54 3.96
C SER A 162 10.46 6.54 3.91
N ASN A 163 10.05 6.01 5.06
CA ASN A 163 9.08 4.93 5.17
C ASN A 163 7.86 5.41 5.94
N PHE A 164 6.67 5.12 5.42
CA PHE A 164 5.43 5.69 5.93
C PHE A 164 4.32 4.64 5.96
N VAL A 165 3.49 4.64 7.01
CA VAL A 165 2.26 3.81 7.09
C VAL A 165 1.03 4.71 6.88
N PRO A 166 0.45 4.78 5.67
CA PRO A 166 -0.62 5.72 5.35
C PRO A 166 -2.02 5.16 5.66
N CYS A 167 -2.19 4.64 6.87
CA CYS A 167 -3.45 4.07 7.34
C CYS A 167 -3.67 4.41 8.82
N SER A 168 -4.93 4.65 9.18
CA SER A 168 -5.40 4.77 10.56
C SER A 168 -6.65 3.92 10.82
N ASN A 169 -6.99 3.00 9.90
CA ASN A 169 -8.10 2.09 10.11
C ASN A 169 -7.79 1.12 11.25
N GLN A 170 -8.71 1.03 12.22
CA GLN A 170 -8.60 0.17 13.40
C GLN A 170 -9.53 -1.04 13.32
N ASP A 171 -10.30 -1.17 12.25
CA ASP A 171 -11.16 -2.34 12.02
C ASP A 171 -10.34 -3.63 11.95
N GLU A 172 -10.93 -4.72 12.45
CA GLU A 172 -10.41 -6.08 12.29
C GLU A 172 -10.24 -6.45 10.81
N GLU A 173 -9.30 -7.37 10.53
CA GLU A 173 -8.86 -7.75 9.18
C GLU A 173 -10.01 -7.96 8.18
N ALA A 174 -11.02 -8.76 8.56
CA ALA A 174 -12.14 -9.09 7.66
C ALA A 174 -12.96 -7.87 7.27
N ARG A 175 -13.12 -6.88 8.16
CA ARG A 175 -13.82 -5.63 7.87
C ARG A 175 -12.90 -4.68 7.11
N ALA A 176 -11.65 -4.51 7.55
CA ALA A 176 -10.63 -3.68 6.92
C ALA A 176 -10.45 -4.01 5.42
N ILE A 177 -10.28 -5.30 5.08
CA ILE A 177 -10.10 -5.77 3.69
C ILE A 177 -11.32 -5.46 2.83
N ARG A 178 -12.53 -5.62 3.39
CA ARG A 178 -13.78 -5.37 2.65
C ARG A 178 -14.01 -3.88 2.37
N LEU A 179 -13.67 -3.02 3.33
CA LEU A 179 -13.91 -1.58 3.21
C LEU A 179 -12.88 -0.89 2.33
N CYS A 180 -11.58 -1.20 2.52
CA CYS A 180 -10.51 -0.40 1.96
C CYS A 180 -9.34 -1.24 1.45
N GLY A 181 -9.09 -1.16 0.14
CA GLY A 181 -7.93 -1.81 -0.48
C GLY A 181 -6.58 -1.30 0.04
N TYR A 182 -6.54 -0.12 0.67
CA TYR A 182 -5.36 0.50 1.27
C TYR A 182 -5.24 0.24 2.78
N SER A 183 -6.14 -0.55 3.38
CA SER A 183 -6.12 -0.75 4.83
C SER A 183 -4.92 -1.57 5.28
N CYS A 184 -4.30 -1.16 6.39
CA CYS A 184 -3.54 -2.07 7.22
C CYS A 184 -4.49 -3.14 7.75
N ILE A 185 -3.95 -4.34 7.98
CA ILE A 185 -4.70 -5.49 8.52
C ILE A 185 -4.10 -5.98 9.84
N GLY A 186 -3.24 -5.18 10.47
CA GLY A 186 -2.64 -5.51 11.78
C GLY A 186 -1.76 -6.75 11.83
N CYS A 187 -1.36 -7.33 10.69
CA CYS A 187 -0.84 -8.70 10.67
C CYS A 187 0.56 -8.93 11.26
N GLY A 188 1.35 -7.88 11.53
CA GLY A 188 2.66 -8.01 12.19
C GLY A 188 3.88 -8.32 11.30
N ASP A 189 3.73 -8.71 10.03
CA ASP A 189 4.87 -9.07 9.15
C ASP A 189 5.95 -7.96 9.03
N CYS A 190 5.54 -6.70 9.16
CA CYS A 190 6.47 -5.55 9.15
C CYS A 190 7.25 -5.39 10.46
N VAL A 191 6.67 -5.81 11.59
CA VAL A 191 7.33 -5.87 12.90
C VAL A 191 8.42 -6.93 12.85
N GLU A 192 8.08 -8.15 12.41
CA GLU A 192 9.04 -9.25 12.31
C GLU A 192 10.19 -8.96 11.34
N ALA A 193 9.91 -8.25 10.24
CA ALA A 193 10.91 -7.91 9.24
C ALA A 193 11.83 -6.74 9.64
N CYS A 194 11.47 -5.95 10.66
CA CYS A 194 12.22 -4.75 11.02
C CYS A 194 13.46 -5.10 11.84
N PRO A 195 14.70 -4.87 11.34
CA PRO A 195 15.91 -5.22 12.08
C PRO A 195 16.14 -4.33 13.32
N GLU A 196 15.62 -3.09 13.30
CA GLU A 196 15.81 -2.10 14.37
C GLU A 196 14.69 -2.12 15.42
N GLY A 197 13.67 -2.98 15.25
CA GLY A 197 12.49 -2.97 16.14
C GLY A 197 11.74 -1.62 16.12
N ALA A 198 11.81 -0.90 15.01
CA ALA A 198 11.21 0.42 14.82
C ALA A 198 9.70 0.38 14.51
N ILE A 199 9.08 -0.80 14.44
CA ILE A 199 7.67 -0.94 14.06
C ILE A 199 6.91 -1.70 15.13
N SER A 200 5.72 -1.20 15.45
CA SER A 200 4.75 -1.86 16.32
C SER A 200 3.37 -1.87 15.64
N VAL A 201 2.48 -2.78 16.09
CA VAL A 201 1.06 -2.74 15.71
C VAL A 201 0.27 -2.24 16.92
N VAL A 202 -0.46 -1.14 16.73
CA VAL A 202 -1.30 -0.51 17.74
C VAL A 202 -2.67 -0.25 17.10
N ASP A 203 -3.74 -0.66 17.77
CA ASP A 203 -5.12 -0.56 17.28
C ASP A 203 -5.28 -1.11 15.85
N ASN A 204 -4.81 -2.34 15.62
CA ASN A 204 -4.82 -3.01 14.32
C ASN A 204 -4.08 -2.31 13.17
N CYS A 205 -3.26 -1.29 13.47
CA CYS A 205 -2.50 -0.56 12.48
C CYS A 205 -1.00 -0.52 12.84
N ALA A 206 -0.15 -0.77 11.84
CA ALA A 206 1.29 -0.59 12.00
C ALA A 206 1.65 0.89 12.24
N GLN A 207 2.64 1.12 13.10
CA GLN A 207 3.19 2.43 13.42
C GLN A 207 4.72 2.36 13.40
N ILE A 208 5.36 3.43 12.93
CA ILE A 208 6.82 3.54 12.85
C ILE A 208 7.28 4.49 13.95
N ASP A 209 8.22 4.01 14.76
CA ASP A 209 9.07 4.80 15.63
C ASP A 209 10.24 5.34 14.81
N TYR A 210 10.18 6.63 14.47
CA TYR A 210 11.17 7.25 13.60
C TYR A 210 12.53 7.45 14.27
N ASP A 211 12.61 7.40 15.61
CA ASP A 211 13.89 7.48 16.32
C ASP A 211 14.73 6.21 16.14
N LYS A 212 14.08 5.09 15.81
CA LYS A 212 14.73 3.81 15.51
C LYS A 212 14.81 3.49 14.02
N CYS A 213 14.01 4.16 13.19
CA CYS A 213 13.87 3.80 11.79
C CYS A 213 15.08 4.27 10.96
N VAL A 214 15.80 3.33 10.36
CA VAL A 214 16.96 3.61 9.49
C VAL A 214 16.63 3.63 8.00
N GLY A 215 15.36 3.51 7.62
CA GLY A 215 14.94 3.62 6.20
C GLY A 215 15.29 2.41 5.31
N CYS A 216 15.46 1.22 5.87
CA CYS A 216 15.95 0.03 5.14
C CYS A 216 14.93 -0.66 4.21
N ALA A 217 13.69 -0.18 4.12
CA ALA A 217 12.59 -0.73 3.32
C ALA A 217 12.14 -2.18 3.61
N ALA A 218 12.70 -2.87 4.61
CA ALA A 218 12.34 -4.26 4.95
C ALA A 218 10.85 -4.42 5.23
N CYS A 219 10.25 -3.48 5.97
CA CYS A 219 8.83 -3.44 6.27
C CYS A 219 7.96 -3.25 5.03
N THR A 220 8.42 -2.45 4.08
CA THR A 220 7.74 -2.20 2.81
C THR A 220 7.69 -3.45 1.95
N VAL A 221 8.82 -4.17 1.87
CA VAL A 221 8.93 -5.43 1.14
C VAL A 221 8.13 -6.54 1.82
N SER A 222 8.08 -6.63 3.15
CA SER A 222 7.32 -7.68 3.85
C SER A 222 5.81 -7.43 3.88
N CYS A 223 5.35 -6.17 3.82
CA CYS A 223 3.93 -5.83 3.90
C CYS A 223 3.09 -6.57 2.83
N ARG A 224 2.23 -7.51 3.25
CA ARG A 224 1.32 -8.26 2.34
C ARG A 224 0.38 -7.37 1.54
N LYS A 225 -0.10 -6.27 2.14
CA LYS A 225 -0.99 -5.31 1.49
C LYS A 225 -0.25 -4.29 0.61
N LYS A 226 1.09 -4.23 0.70
CA LYS A 226 1.96 -3.25 0.02
C LYS A 226 1.42 -1.82 0.17
N ILE A 227 1.07 -1.46 1.41
CA ILE A 227 0.54 -0.13 1.76
C ILE A 227 1.58 0.77 2.39
N ILE A 228 2.63 0.20 3.00
CA ILE A 228 3.75 0.99 3.50
C ILE A 228 4.39 1.63 2.28
N VAL A 229 4.62 2.93 2.35
CA VAL A 229 5.21 3.71 1.27
C VAL A 229 6.69 3.89 1.58
N ASP A 230 7.53 3.65 0.58
CA ASP A 230 8.94 3.98 0.59
C ASP A 230 9.20 5.01 -0.50
N THR A 231 9.89 6.11 -0.18
CA THR A 231 10.15 7.20 -1.14
C THR A 231 11.48 7.11 -1.86
N TYR A 232 12.36 6.18 -1.49
CA TYR A 232 13.69 6.03 -2.10
C TYR A 232 13.76 4.86 -3.06
N HIS A 233 12.97 3.82 -2.83
CA HIS A 233 13.05 2.55 -3.52
C HIS A 233 11.80 2.27 -4.35
N ASP A 234 12.02 1.65 -5.49
CA ASP A 234 10.96 1.25 -6.40
C ASP A 234 10.44 -0.15 -6.03
N LEU A 235 9.23 -0.22 -5.44
CA LEU A 235 8.59 -1.47 -5.05
C LEU A 235 8.23 -2.38 -6.23
N THR A 236 8.15 -1.83 -7.44
CA THR A 236 8.00 -2.66 -8.65
C THR A 236 9.26 -3.49 -8.90
N LYS A 237 10.40 -3.10 -8.34
CA LYS A 237 11.66 -3.85 -8.39
C LYS A 237 11.92 -4.61 -7.09
N LEU A 238 11.62 -4.02 -5.93
CA LEU A 238 11.80 -4.66 -4.63
C LEU A 238 10.59 -5.50 -4.20
N LYS A 239 10.46 -6.69 -4.79
CA LYS A 239 9.37 -7.64 -4.47
C LYS A 239 9.84 -9.10 -4.50
N SER A 240 9.30 -9.90 -3.56
CA SER A 240 9.54 -11.34 -3.50
C SER A 240 8.46 -12.15 -4.19
N THR A 241 7.30 -11.55 -4.47
CA THR A 241 6.14 -12.23 -5.04
C THR A 241 5.39 -11.34 -6.03
N VAL A 242 4.66 -11.96 -6.95
CA VAL A 242 3.74 -11.30 -7.88
C VAL A 242 2.48 -12.14 -8.04
N SER A 243 1.44 -11.54 -8.62
CA SER A 243 0.21 -12.26 -8.95
C SER A 243 0.39 -13.12 -10.21
N PHE A 244 -0.24 -14.29 -10.21
CA PHE A 244 -0.40 -15.15 -11.38
C PHE A 244 -1.88 -15.52 -11.50
N VAL A 245 -2.45 -15.37 -12.70
CA VAL A 245 -3.85 -15.73 -12.95
C VAL A 245 -3.93 -17.18 -13.43
N ARG A 246 -4.66 -18.01 -12.67
CA ARG A 246 -4.94 -19.42 -13.01
C ARG A 246 -6.03 -19.54 -14.08
N CYS A 247 -5.78 -18.94 -15.24
CA CYS A 247 -6.53 -19.20 -16.45
C CYS A 247 -5.66 -18.86 -17.67
N ARG A 248 -5.46 -19.81 -18.59
CA ARG A 248 -4.69 -19.57 -19.82
C ARG A 248 -5.46 -18.69 -20.82
N GLY A 249 -6.79 -18.71 -20.72
CA GLY A 249 -7.71 -18.22 -21.75
C GLY A 249 -8.22 -19.38 -22.59
N GLY A 250 -8.59 -19.14 -23.84
CA GLY A 250 -8.98 -20.17 -24.81
C GLY A 250 -10.47 -20.52 -24.86
N TRP A 251 -11.20 -20.33 -23.76
CA TRP A 251 -12.66 -20.27 -23.77
C TRP A 251 -13.08 -18.86 -23.36
N HIS A 252 -13.82 -18.20 -24.24
CA HIS A 252 -14.34 -16.87 -23.99
C HIS A 252 -15.52 -16.94 -23.00
N ASN A 253 -15.31 -17.46 -21.79
CA ASN A 253 -16.30 -17.53 -20.70
C ASN A 253 -17.04 -16.19 -20.53
N HIS A 254 -16.30 -15.10 -20.67
CA HIS A 254 -16.85 -13.75 -20.67
C HIS A 254 -17.98 -13.54 -21.68
N GLU A 255 -17.92 -14.11 -22.88
CA GLU A 255 -18.99 -14.03 -23.88
C GLU A 255 -20.23 -14.82 -23.45
N VAL A 256 -20.05 -16.00 -22.83
CA VAL A 256 -21.16 -16.83 -22.34
C VAL A 256 -21.92 -16.08 -21.26
N TYR A 257 -21.20 -15.59 -20.26
CA TYR A 257 -21.77 -14.82 -19.16
C TYR A 257 -22.35 -13.48 -19.65
N ALA A 258 -21.70 -12.80 -20.59
CA ALA A 258 -22.20 -11.54 -21.15
C ALA A 258 -23.50 -11.77 -21.93
N LYS A 259 -23.61 -12.84 -22.74
CA LYS A 259 -24.86 -13.22 -23.41
C LYS A 259 -25.98 -13.55 -22.43
N ALA A 260 -25.65 -14.09 -21.27
CA ALA A 260 -26.60 -14.33 -20.19
C ALA A 260 -26.95 -13.06 -19.39
N GLY A 261 -26.25 -11.95 -19.60
CA GLY A 261 -26.56 -10.63 -19.00
C GLY A 261 -25.71 -10.25 -17.79
N ALA A 262 -24.63 -10.97 -17.47
CA ALA A 262 -23.72 -10.58 -16.39
C ALA A 262 -22.95 -9.29 -16.72
N THR A 263 -22.72 -8.46 -15.70
CA THR A 263 -21.93 -7.21 -15.80
C THR A 263 -20.70 -7.19 -14.91
N SER A 264 -20.56 -8.18 -14.03
CA SER A 264 -19.43 -8.34 -13.10
C SER A 264 -19.04 -9.82 -12.95
N CYS A 265 -17.82 -10.07 -12.44
CA CYS A 265 -17.42 -11.44 -12.16
C CYS A 265 -18.32 -12.04 -11.07
N ARG A 266 -18.71 -11.25 -10.06
CA ARG A 266 -19.57 -11.73 -8.95
C ARG A 266 -20.96 -12.15 -9.40
N GLU A 267 -21.53 -11.48 -10.39
CA GLU A 267 -22.81 -11.88 -11.00
C GLU A 267 -22.62 -13.13 -11.85
N ALA A 268 -21.61 -13.12 -12.72
CA ALA A 268 -21.32 -14.21 -13.64
C ALA A 268 -21.23 -15.56 -12.94
N VAL A 269 -20.47 -15.67 -11.86
CA VAL A 269 -20.24 -16.95 -11.16
C VAL A 269 -21.48 -17.51 -10.44
N LYS A 270 -22.53 -16.70 -10.29
CA LYS A 270 -23.82 -17.14 -9.73
C LYS A 270 -24.74 -17.72 -10.80
N MET A 271 -24.40 -17.53 -12.08
CA MET A 271 -25.18 -18.05 -13.19
C MET A 271 -24.77 -19.51 -13.42
N ALA A 272 -25.70 -20.43 -13.19
CA ALA A 272 -25.52 -21.83 -13.57
C ALA A 272 -25.79 -21.97 -15.06
N LEU A 273 -24.73 -21.95 -15.88
CA LEU A 273 -24.81 -22.07 -17.33
C LEU A 273 -24.05 -23.32 -17.79
N ASP A 274 -24.56 -23.95 -18.84
CA ASP A 274 -24.01 -25.20 -19.37
C ASP A 274 -23.05 -24.95 -20.54
N GLY A 275 -22.27 -25.99 -20.85
CA GLY A 275 -21.43 -26.02 -22.06
C GLY A 275 -20.17 -25.16 -22.00
N HIS A 276 -19.80 -24.62 -20.84
CA HIS A 276 -18.57 -23.84 -20.66
C HIS A 276 -17.82 -24.20 -19.37
N CYS A 277 -16.59 -23.70 -19.21
CA CYS A 277 -15.83 -23.90 -17.98
C CYS A 277 -16.33 -22.96 -16.86
N ASN A 278 -16.79 -23.52 -15.75
CA ASN A 278 -17.29 -22.74 -14.59
C ASN A 278 -16.19 -22.26 -13.63
N TYR A 279 -14.95 -22.71 -13.82
CA TYR A 279 -13.80 -22.38 -12.96
C TYR A 279 -12.85 -21.36 -13.59
N GLY A 280 -13.00 -21.06 -14.88
CA GLY A 280 -12.12 -20.16 -15.61
C GLY A 280 -12.41 -18.68 -15.32
N CYS A 281 -11.57 -17.79 -15.85
CA CYS A 281 -11.78 -16.35 -15.72
C CYS A 281 -13.13 -15.94 -16.32
N ALA A 282 -13.96 -15.23 -15.55
CA ALA A 282 -15.23 -14.69 -16.05
C ALA A 282 -15.02 -13.47 -16.96
N GLY A 283 -13.87 -12.80 -16.89
CA GLY A 283 -13.46 -11.76 -17.84
C GLY A 283 -14.02 -10.35 -17.65
N PHE A 284 -14.79 -10.07 -16.59
CA PHE A 284 -15.37 -8.73 -16.34
C PHE A 284 -14.45 -7.73 -15.62
N GLY A 285 -13.22 -8.12 -15.29
CA GLY A 285 -12.20 -7.18 -14.81
C GLY A 285 -12.37 -6.65 -13.38
N ASP A 286 -13.10 -7.34 -12.50
CA ASP A 286 -13.18 -6.93 -11.08
C ASP A 286 -11.78 -6.82 -10.42
N CYS A 287 -10.85 -7.73 -10.78
CA CYS A 287 -9.45 -7.66 -10.35
C CYS A 287 -8.67 -6.49 -10.98
N VAL A 288 -9.02 -6.08 -12.21
CA VAL A 288 -8.44 -4.90 -12.88
C VAL A 288 -8.86 -3.64 -12.13
N LYS A 289 -10.16 -3.50 -11.83
CA LYS A 289 -10.72 -2.38 -11.06
C LYS A 289 -10.12 -2.27 -9.66
N ALA A 290 -9.74 -3.40 -9.05
CA ALA A 290 -9.10 -3.43 -7.73
C ALA A 290 -7.58 -3.19 -7.76
N CYS A 291 -6.95 -3.23 -8.94
CA CYS A 291 -5.51 -3.05 -9.06
C CYS A 291 -5.13 -1.58 -8.89
N ARG A 292 -4.23 -1.29 -7.96
CA ARG A 292 -3.75 0.07 -7.66
C ARG A 292 -2.45 0.43 -8.39
N PHE A 293 -1.93 -0.50 -9.17
CA PHE A 293 -0.61 -0.44 -9.81
C PHE A 293 -0.71 -0.61 -11.32
N ASP A 294 -1.93 -0.63 -11.88
CA ASP A 294 -2.19 -0.87 -13.30
C ASP A 294 -1.48 -2.12 -13.84
N ALA A 295 -1.36 -3.14 -12.99
CA ALA A 295 -0.65 -4.37 -13.27
C ALA A 295 -1.53 -5.46 -13.89
N LEU A 296 -2.82 -5.20 -14.07
CA LEU A 296 -3.80 -6.16 -14.56
C LEU A 296 -4.59 -5.55 -15.71
N GLU A 297 -4.82 -6.34 -16.73
CA GLU A 297 -5.70 -6.00 -17.86
C GLU A 297 -6.48 -7.23 -18.33
N ILE A 298 -7.61 -7.02 -19.01
CA ILE A 298 -8.35 -8.11 -19.65
C ILE A 298 -7.89 -8.23 -21.10
N VAL A 299 -7.27 -9.36 -21.43
CA VAL A 299 -6.87 -9.71 -22.79
C VAL A 299 -7.67 -10.93 -23.23
N GLN A 300 -8.46 -10.78 -24.30
CA GLN A 300 -9.30 -11.85 -24.86
C GLN A 300 -10.20 -12.53 -23.80
N GLY A 301 -10.78 -11.73 -22.90
CA GLY A 301 -11.67 -12.22 -21.83
C GLY A 301 -10.97 -12.85 -20.63
N THR A 302 -9.64 -12.78 -20.55
CA THR A 302 -8.87 -13.33 -19.42
C THR A 302 -8.01 -12.24 -18.79
N ALA A 303 -7.96 -12.19 -17.46
CA ALA A 303 -7.05 -11.29 -16.76
C ALA A 303 -5.59 -11.71 -16.98
N LYS A 304 -4.76 -10.76 -17.42
CA LYS A 304 -3.30 -10.91 -17.58
C LYS A 304 -2.59 -9.97 -16.62
N VAL A 305 -1.50 -10.46 -16.04
CA VAL A 305 -0.69 -9.71 -15.07
C VAL A 305 0.55 -9.21 -15.79
N ASN A 306 0.80 -7.90 -15.73
CA ASN A 306 2.10 -7.33 -16.03
C ASN A 306 3.01 -7.54 -14.80
N PRO A 307 4.03 -8.41 -14.88
CA PRO A 307 4.86 -8.75 -13.74
C PRO A 307 5.76 -7.58 -13.32
N ASP A 308 6.06 -6.62 -14.18
CA ASP A 308 6.87 -5.46 -13.83
C ASP A 308 6.09 -4.51 -12.94
N LYS A 309 4.82 -4.25 -13.24
CA LYS A 309 3.96 -3.38 -12.43
C LYS A 309 3.41 -4.05 -11.16
N CYS A 310 3.28 -5.37 -11.16
CA CYS A 310 2.69 -6.09 -10.03
C CYS A 310 3.62 -6.05 -8.80
N VAL A 311 3.09 -5.74 -7.63
CA VAL A 311 3.86 -5.75 -6.35
C VAL A 311 3.44 -6.87 -5.40
N GLY A 312 2.52 -7.76 -5.81
CA GLY A 312 2.06 -8.88 -4.97
C GLY A 312 1.12 -8.51 -3.82
N CYS A 313 0.38 -7.39 -3.91
CA CYS A 313 -0.44 -6.83 -2.81
C CYS A 313 -1.76 -7.57 -2.45
N THR A 314 -2.01 -8.74 -3.06
CA THR A 314 -3.22 -9.58 -2.93
C THR A 314 -4.58 -8.95 -3.26
N ALA A 315 -4.67 -7.67 -3.62
CA ALA A 315 -5.96 -7.02 -3.91
C ALA A 315 -6.81 -7.78 -4.95
N CYS A 316 -6.18 -8.25 -6.02
CA CYS A 316 -6.82 -9.04 -7.06
C CYS A 316 -7.32 -10.42 -6.57
N VAL A 317 -6.60 -11.04 -5.63
CA VAL A 317 -6.98 -12.33 -5.02
C VAL A 317 -8.29 -12.16 -4.27
N HIS A 318 -8.40 -11.13 -3.43
CA HIS A 318 -9.56 -10.92 -2.56
C HIS A 318 -10.84 -10.50 -3.29
N VAL A 319 -10.74 -9.87 -4.47
CA VAL A 319 -11.92 -9.45 -5.23
C VAL A 319 -12.38 -10.50 -6.25
N CYS A 320 -11.55 -11.49 -6.56
CA CYS A 320 -11.88 -12.51 -7.55
C CYS A 320 -12.80 -13.57 -6.94
N PRO A 321 -14.06 -13.70 -7.40
CA PRO A 321 -14.98 -14.69 -6.84
C PRO A 321 -14.64 -16.14 -7.22
N GLN A 322 -13.69 -16.35 -8.13
CA GLN A 322 -13.19 -17.67 -8.56
C GLN A 322 -11.78 -17.96 -8.02
N GLU A 323 -11.20 -17.06 -7.21
CA GLU A 323 -9.87 -17.24 -6.59
C GLU A 323 -8.74 -17.54 -7.59
N LEU A 324 -8.83 -16.99 -8.80
CA LEU A 324 -7.88 -17.28 -9.88
C LEU A 324 -6.54 -16.54 -9.76
N PRO A 325 -6.50 -15.24 -9.39
CA PRO A 325 -5.25 -14.60 -9.06
C PRO A 325 -4.70 -15.23 -7.78
N VAL A 326 -3.52 -15.83 -7.88
CA VAL A 326 -2.75 -16.35 -6.75
C VAL A 326 -1.45 -15.56 -6.62
N ILE A 327 -0.85 -15.56 -5.43
CA ILE A 327 0.47 -14.96 -5.21
C ILE A 327 1.54 -16.04 -5.30
N VAL A 328 2.57 -15.78 -6.09
CA VAL A 328 3.63 -16.74 -6.39
C VAL A 328 5.00 -16.05 -6.32
N PRO A 329 6.10 -16.77 -6.04
CA PRO A 329 7.45 -16.21 -5.99
C PRO A 329 7.84 -15.43 -7.25
N TYR A 330 8.60 -14.35 -7.10
CA TYR A 330 9.13 -13.54 -8.21
C TYR A 330 10.55 -13.95 -8.61
N LYS A 331 10.90 -15.24 -8.49
CA LYS A 331 12.24 -15.77 -8.80
C LYS A 331 12.30 -16.67 -10.05
N GLY A 332 11.23 -16.69 -10.85
CA GLY A 332 11.04 -17.67 -11.91
C GLY A 332 10.51 -18.99 -11.34
N ALA A 333 9.36 -19.44 -11.82
CA ALA A 333 8.78 -20.73 -11.47
C ALA A 333 7.79 -21.12 -12.57
N LYS A 334 7.70 -22.41 -12.89
CA LYS A 334 6.67 -22.91 -13.79
C LYS A 334 5.33 -22.97 -13.08
N MET A 335 4.28 -22.64 -13.81
CA MET A 335 2.91 -22.66 -13.29
C MET A 335 1.97 -23.38 -14.25
N VAL A 336 0.98 -24.07 -13.69
CA VAL A 336 -0.16 -24.62 -14.45
C VAL A 336 -1.33 -23.63 -14.33
N PRO A 337 -1.69 -22.90 -15.40
CA PRO A 337 -2.78 -21.93 -15.38
C PRO A 337 -4.19 -22.56 -15.38
N CYS A 338 -4.35 -23.88 -15.35
CA CYS A 338 -5.68 -24.49 -15.33
C CYS A 338 -6.23 -24.51 -13.89
N ALA A 339 -7.42 -23.92 -13.68
CA ALA A 339 -8.14 -23.96 -12.41
C ALA A 339 -9.37 -24.88 -12.41
N SER A 340 -9.72 -25.48 -13.56
CA SER A 340 -10.87 -26.38 -13.66
C SER A 340 -10.70 -27.61 -12.77
N LYS A 341 -11.77 -27.89 -12.02
CA LYS A 341 -11.93 -29.08 -11.18
C LYS A 341 -12.83 -30.13 -11.86
N ASP A 342 -13.19 -29.89 -13.13
CA ASP A 342 -13.95 -30.87 -13.91
C ASP A 342 -13.10 -32.12 -14.14
N ASP A 343 -13.79 -33.25 -14.25
CA ASP A 343 -13.18 -34.48 -14.73
C ASP A 343 -12.39 -34.23 -16.03
N PRO A 344 -11.20 -34.82 -16.21
CA PRO A 344 -10.37 -34.60 -17.39
C PRO A 344 -11.10 -34.80 -18.73
N GLU A 345 -12.04 -35.73 -18.83
CA GLU A 345 -12.80 -35.96 -20.07
C GLU A 345 -13.77 -34.83 -20.36
N VAL A 346 -14.49 -34.35 -19.33
CA VAL A 346 -15.37 -33.17 -19.44
C VAL A 346 -14.55 -31.93 -19.79
N ARG A 347 -13.43 -31.72 -19.08
CA ARG A 347 -12.55 -30.57 -19.28
C ARG A 347 -11.96 -30.51 -20.69
N LYS A 348 -11.59 -31.64 -21.29
CA LYS A 348 -11.11 -31.72 -22.69
C LYS A 348 -12.18 -31.26 -23.68
N GLN A 349 -13.45 -31.58 -23.42
CA GLN A 349 -14.58 -31.15 -24.26
C GLN A 349 -14.84 -29.65 -24.09
N LEU A 350 -14.67 -29.13 -22.87
CA LEU A 350 -14.96 -27.73 -22.55
C LEU A 350 -13.79 -26.77 -22.80
N CYS A 351 -12.54 -27.21 -22.84
CA CYS A 351 -11.39 -26.30 -22.93
C CYS A 351 -10.20 -26.93 -23.65
N TRP A 352 -9.95 -26.47 -24.88
CA TRP A 352 -8.86 -26.96 -25.73
C TRP A 352 -7.46 -26.55 -25.25
N VAL A 353 -7.34 -25.53 -24.38
CA VAL A 353 -6.06 -25.11 -23.76
C VAL A 353 -5.93 -25.53 -22.29
N GLY A 354 -6.83 -26.40 -21.82
CA GLY A 354 -6.86 -26.88 -20.44
C GLY A 354 -5.80 -27.96 -20.16
N CYS A 355 -5.48 -28.19 -18.89
CA CYS A 355 -4.76 -29.40 -18.49
C CYS A 355 -5.59 -30.61 -18.93
N ILE A 356 -4.95 -31.69 -19.36
CA ILE A 356 -5.67 -32.93 -19.74
C ILE A 356 -5.50 -34.04 -18.70
N GLY A 357 -4.76 -33.79 -17.62
CA GLY A 357 -4.58 -34.73 -16.52
C GLY A 357 -3.75 -35.97 -16.86
N CYS A 358 -2.90 -35.93 -17.89
CA CYS A 358 -2.13 -37.11 -18.33
C CYS A 358 -1.05 -37.56 -17.33
N GLY A 359 -0.49 -36.63 -16.53
CA GLY A 359 0.57 -36.95 -15.56
C GLY A 359 1.99 -36.80 -16.07
N ASP A 360 2.23 -36.59 -17.37
CA ASP A 360 3.59 -36.54 -17.94
C ASP A 360 4.53 -35.54 -17.22
N CYS A 361 4.03 -34.37 -16.84
CA CYS A 361 4.82 -33.40 -16.10
C CYS A 361 5.15 -33.83 -14.67
N VAL A 362 4.28 -34.64 -14.04
CA VAL A 362 4.52 -35.23 -12.72
C VAL A 362 5.69 -36.22 -12.82
N ASP A 363 5.61 -37.14 -13.78
CA ASP A 363 6.60 -38.21 -13.95
C ASP A 363 7.99 -37.70 -14.34
N ASN A 364 8.06 -36.52 -14.96
CA ASN A 364 9.29 -35.94 -15.47
C ASN A 364 9.81 -34.76 -14.63
N CYS A 365 9.21 -34.42 -13.50
CA CYS A 365 9.75 -33.38 -12.63
C CYS A 365 10.95 -33.93 -11.82
N PRO A 366 12.18 -33.48 -12.06
CA PRO A 366 13.37 -34.01 -11.36
C PRO A 366 13.32 -33.74 -9.86
N ASP A 367 12.66 -32.66 -9.46
CA ASP A 367 12.56 -32.20 -8.07
C ASP A 367 11.29 -32.70 -7.36
N GLY A 368 10.43 -33.46 -8.06
CA GLY A 368 9.19 -34.01 -7.49
C GLY A 368 8.16 -32.96 -7.05
N LEU A 369 8.15 -31.79 -7.69
CA LEU A 369 7.35 -30.62 -7.28
C LEU A 369 5.96 -30.56 -7.90
N ILE A 370 5.60 -31.56 -8.71
CA ILE A 370 4.35 -31.56 -9.48
C ILE A 370 3.49 -32.73 -9.01
N HIS A 371 2.22 -32.48 -8.73
CA HIS A 371 1.24 -33.52 -8.38
C HIS A 371 -0.09 -33.28 -9.10
N LEU A 372 -0.98 -34.28 -9.09
CA LEU A 372 -2.34 -34.13 -9.61
C LEU A 372 -3.31 -33.80 -8.47
N GLU A 373 -4.18 -32.82 -8.70
CA GLU A 373 -5.29 -32.43 -7.83
C GLU A 373 -6.51 -32.20 -8.75
N ASP A 374 -7.67 -32.80 -8.45
CA ASP A 374 -8.86 -32.74 -9.34
C ASP A 374 -8.53 -33.07 -10.81
N GLY A 375 -7.64 -34.05 -11.03
CA GLY A 375 -7.19 -34.43 -12.37
C GLY A 375 -6.41 -33.36 -13.14
N ARG A 376 -5.97 -32.25 -12.54
CA ARG A 376 -5.01 -31.28 -13.14
C ARG A 376 -3.66 -31.34 -12.44
N ALA A 377 -2.61 -31.04 -13.19
CA ALA A 377 -1.28 -30.80 -12.61
C ALA A 377 -1.26 -29.52 -11.75
N VAL A 378 -0.52 -29.58 -10.66
CA VAL A 378 -0.23 -28.48 -9.73
C VAL A 378 1.27 -28.47 -9.51
N ILE A 379 1.88 -27.29 -9.55
CA ILE A 379 3.32 -27.12 -9.34
C ILE A 379 3.50 -26.37 -8.02
N GLU A 380 4.39 -26.85 -7.16
CA GLU A 380 4.88 -26.12 -5.99
C GLU A 380 5.97 -25.13 -6.41
N PRO A 381 5.67 -23.82 -6.50
CA PRO A 381 6.56 -22.87 -7.17
C PRO A 381 7.75 -22.43 -6.31
N ASP A 382 7.68 -22.59 -4.99
CA ASP A 382 8.71 -22.11 -4.05
C ASP A 382 10.05 -22.81 -4.21
N ARG A 383 10.04 -24.06 -4.70
CA ARG A 383 11.24 -24.89 -4.91
C ARG A 383 11.57 -25.11 -6.38
N CYS A 384 10.79 -24.53 -7.29
CA CYS A 384 10.96 -24.73 -8.73
C CYS A 384 12.17 -23.93 -9.23
N GLU A 385 13.11 -24.60 -9.89
CA GLU A 385 14.33 -24.02 -10.47
C GLU A 385 14.18 -23.67 -11.97
N ASP A 386 12.95 -23.60 -12.47
CA ASP A 386 12.58 -23.23 -13.84
C ASP A 386 13.26 -24.05 -14.97
N CYS A 387 13.61 -25.33 -14.73
CA CYS A 387 14.35 -26.21 -15.66
C CYS A 387 13.66 -26.55 -16.99
N ASN A 388 12.41 -26.12 -17.18
CA ASN A 388 11.62 -26.24 -18.41
C ASN A 388 11.18 -27.65 -18.86
N ILE A 389 11.61 -28.72 -18.17
CA ILE A 389 11.27 -30.11 -18.53
C ILE A 389 9.76 -30.34 -18.61
N CYS A 390 9.02 -29.92 -17.57
CA CYS A 390 7.57 -30.10 -17.52
C CYS A 390 6.86 -29.40 -18.69
N SER A 391 7.35 -28.24 -19.12
CA SER A 391 6.79 -27.50 -20.26
C SER A 391 7.04 -28.22 -21.58
N TYR A 392 8.21 -28.83 -21.74
CA TYR A 392 8.57 -29.61 -22.93
C TYR A 392 7.71 -30.88 -23.07
N VAL A 393 7.49 -31.61 -21.97
CA VAL A 393 6.71 -32.87 -22.01
C VAL A 393 5.21 -32.64 -22.02
N CYS A 394 4.72 -31.42 -21.82
CA CYS A 394 3.27 -31.16 -21.77
C CYS A 394 2.66 -31.21 -23.18
N PRO A 395 1.87 -32.24 -23.52
CA PRO A 395 1.37 -32.42 -24.89
C PRO A 395 0.39 -31.31 -25.30
N ASN A 396 -0.30 -30.69 -24.34
CA ASN A 396 -1.23 -29.61 -24.58
C ASN A 396 -0.62 -28.20 -24.33
N GLY A 397 0.69 -28.12 -24.07
CA GLY A 397 1.43 -26.86 -23.92
C GLY A 397 0.90 -25.95 -22.82
N VAL A 398 0.29 -26.50 -21.76
CA VAL A 398 -0.48 -25.75 -20.76
C VAL A 398 0.42 -24.95 -19.83
N ILE A 399 1.60 -25.48 -19.51
CA ILE A 399 2.51 -24.91 -18.51
C ILE A 399 3.10 -23.60 -19.05
N THR A 400 3.03 -22.56 -18.22
CA THR A 400 3.50 -21.22 -18.58
C THR A 400 4.83 -20.94 -17.90
N ALA A 401 5.82 -20.56 -18.70
CA ALA A 401 7.06 -19.95 -18.22
C ALA A 401 6.78 -18.52 -17.75
N ARG A 402 7.43 -18.09 -16.66
CA ARG A 402 7.28 -16.73 -16.15
C ARG A 402 8.52 -15.94 -16.54
N GLU A 403 8.33 -14.80 -17.17
CA GLU A 403 9.42 -13.90 -17.53
C GLU A 403 10.15 -13.45 -16.25
N MET A 404 11.48 -13.62 -16.27
CA MET A 404 12.36 -13.24 -15.18
C MET A 404 12.98 -11.88 -15.49
N PRO A 405 12.88 -10.89 -14.59
CA PRO A 405 13.72 -9.72 -14.67
C PRO A 405 15.13 -10.04 -14.16
N GLU A 406 16.13 -9.53 -14.88
CA GLU A 406 17.56 -9.78 -14.63
C GLU A 406 18.02 -9.36 -13.21
N PHE A 407 17.38 -8.35 -12.61
CA PHE A 407 17.80 -7.78 -11.32
C PHE A 407 17.56 -8.70 -10.11
N THR A 408 16.54 -9.57 -10.14
CA THR A 408 16.23 -10.46 -9.01
C THR A 408 17.31 -11.54 -8.83
N TYR A 409 17.94 -11.97 -9.93
CA TYR A 409 19.06 -12.91 -9.90
C TYR A 409 20.25 -12.37 -9.08
N VAL A 410 20.61 -11.10 -9.29
CA VAL A 410 21.75 -10.47 -8.61
C VAL A 410 21.46 -10.26 -7.13
N GLN A 411 20.26 -9.81 -6.77
CA GLN A 411 19.85 -9.58 -5.39
C GLN A 411 19.75 -10.88 -4.59
N VAL A 412 19.13 -11.94 -5.15
CA VAL A 412 19.02 -13.24 -4.46
C VAL A 412 20.41 -13.86 -4.26
N ARG A 413 21.31 -13.77 -5.25
CA ARG A 413 22.72 -14.21 -5.08
C ARG A 413 23.45 -13.39 -4.02
N ALA A 414 23.26 -12.07 -3.97
CA ALA A 414 23.87 -11.21 -2.96
C ALA A 414 23.35 -11.51 -1.54
N MET A 415 22.04 -11.70 -1.38
CA MET A 415 21.42 -12.04 -0.09
C MET A 415 21.79 -13.45 0.38
N ALA A 416 21.93 -14.42 -0.53
CA ALA A 416 22.41 -15.76 -0.20
C ALA A 416 23.88 -15.74 0.26
N ALA A 417 24.72 -14.92 -0.38
CA ALA A 417 26.12 -14.74 0.02
C ALA A 417 26.28 -14.12 1.42
N GLN A 418 25.35 -13.25 1.85
CA GLN A 418 25.37 -12.65 3.18
C GLN A 418 24.96 -13.61 4.31
N LYS A 419 24.20 -14.68 4.02
CA LYS A 419 23.75 -15.66 5.03
C LYS A 419 24.75 -16.81 5.28
N GLY A 420 25.97 -16.73 4.74
CA GLY A 420 27.01 -17.76 4.93
C GLY A 420 26.67 -19.12 4.31
N GLY A 421 25.61 -19.21 3.51
CA GLY A 421 25.23 -20.42 2.80
C GLY A 421 26.04 -20.55 1.52
N ALA A 422 27.00 -21.46 1.49
CA ALA A 422 27.57 -21.91 0.24
C ALA A 422 26.42 -22.36 -0.68
N ALA A 423 26.29 -21.72 -1.84
CA ALA A 423 25.44 -22.21 -2.91
C ALA A 423 25.84 -23.66 -3.20
N LYS A 424 24.94 -24.59 -2.95
CA LYS A 424 24.98 -25.94 -3.51
C LYS A 424 23.88 -26.04 -4.56
#